data_AF-A0A452UB28-F1
#
_entry.id   AF-A0A452UB28-F1
#
_cell.length_a   1.000
_cell.length_b   1.000
_cell.length_c   1.000
_cell.angle_alpha   90.00
_cell.angle_beta   90.00
_cell.angle_gamma   90.00
#
_symmetry.space_group_name_H-M   'P 1'
#
loop_
_entity.id
_entity.type
_entity.pdbx_description
1 polymer ?
#
loop_
_entity_poly.entity_id
_entity_poly.type
_entity_poly.pdbx_seq_one_letter_code
_entity_poly.pdbx_strand_id
1 'polypeptide(L)'
;MNKKMVGRKLIRLSQLKEKMASEKLEEVDWVTFGVILKKITPQSCNSGKTFSIWRLNDLRDLTRYVSLFLFGEVHKELWKTEQGTVIGLLNANPMKPKDGSDEVCLSIDHPQKILIMGEALDLGTCKAKKKNGQPCTQTVNLNDCEYCQYHIQAQYKKLSARRADLQSTFSGGRIPKRFARKGTSLRERLCQDGFYYGGVSSASYAASM
;
A
#
# COMPACT_ATOMS: atom_id res chain seq x y z
N MET A 1 14.01 -18.85 8.33
CA MET A 1 12.66 -18.24 8.30
C MET A 1 11.55 -19.25 8.63
N ASN A 2 11.48 -20.41 7.98
CA ASN A 2 10.43 -21.43 8.19
C ASN A 2 10.17 -21.78 9.67
N LYS A 3 11.21 -22.07 10.47
CA LYS A 3 11.04 -22.38 11.91
C LYS A 3 10.36 -21.26 12.72
N LYS A 4 10.54 -19.99 12.35
CA LYS A 4 9.88 -18.84 13.01
C LYS A 4 8.46 -18.57 12.50
N MET A 5 8.04 -19.21 11.41
CA MET A 5 6.73 -18.97 10.76
C MET A 5 5.78 -20.16 10.89
N VAL A 6 6.30 -21.36 11.18
CA VAL A 6 5.49 -22.57 11.40
C VAL A 6 4.54 -22.33 12.58
N GLY A 7 3.26 -22.62 12.36
CA GLY A 7 2.20 -22.48 13.36
C GLY A 7 1.69 -21.04 13.57
N ARG A 8 2.26 -20.05 12.87
CA ARG A 8 1.88 -18.63 13.03
C ARG A 8 0.97 -18.14 11.91
N LYS A 9 -0.02 -17.32 12.28
CA LYS A 9 -0.93 -16.66 11.34
C LYS A 9 -0.25 -15.42 10.77
N LEU A 10 -0.04 -15.39 9.46
CA LEU A 10 0.43 -14.18 8.79
C LEU A 10 -0.73 -13.17 8.67
N ILE A 11 -0.54 -12.00 9.28
CA ILE A 11 -1.49 -10.88 9.20
C ILE A 11 -0.80 -9.71 8.49
N ARG A 12 -1.43 -9.18 7.43
CA ARG A 12 -0.88 -8.01 6.72
C ARG A 12 -1.09 -6.74 7.54
N LEU A 13 -0.17 -5.78 7.43
CA LEU A 13 -0.28 -4.49 8.13
C LEU A 13 -1.60 -3.77 7.79
N SER A 14 -2.06 -3.87 6.55
CA SER A 14 -3.34 -3.31 6.11
C SER A 14 -4.54 -3.89 6.87
N GLN A 15 -4.52 -5.18 7.20
CA GLN A 15 -5.63 -5.88 7.87
C GLN A 15 -5.59 -5.72 9.40
N LEU A 16 -4.50 -5.18 9.93
CA LEU A 16 -4.21 -5.22 11.35
C LEU A 16 -5.25 -4.41 12.15
N LYS A 17 -5.68 -3.25 11.63
CA LYS A 17 -6.76 -2.44 12.22
C LYS A 17 -8.09 -3.22 12.35
N GLU A 18 -8.50 -3.88 11.27
CA GLU A 18 -9.75 -4.63 11.23
C GLU A 18 -9.68 -5.85 12.16
N LYS A 19 -8.55 -6.57 12.15
CA LYS A 19 -8.32 -7.73 13.02
C LYS A 19 -8.27 -7.37 14.50
N MET A 20 -7.72 -6.21 14.86
CA MET A 20 -7.73 -5.71 16.24
C MET A 20 -9.14 -5.40 16.74
N ALA A 21 -10.06 -5.02 15.85
CA ALA A 21 -11.44 -4.73 16.21
C ALA A 21 -12.33 -5.99 16.29
N SER A 22 -12.06 -6.98 15.44
CA SER A 22 -12.91 -8.17 15.29
C SER A 22 -12.46 -9.38 16.11
N GLU A 23 -11.15 -9.57 16.30
CA GLU A 23 -10.55 -10.77 16.90
C GLU A 23 -9.74 -10.39 18.14
N LYS A 24 -9.73 -11.28 19.15
CA LYS A 24 -8.76 -11.21 20.23
C LYS A 24 -7.40 -11.68 19.71
N LEU A 25 -6.59 -10.75 19.23
CA LEU A 25 -5.24 -11.03 18.73
C LEU A 25 -4.30 -11.65 19.78
N GLU A 26 -4.67 -11.59 21.07
CA GLU A 26 -3.93 -12.23 22.17
C GLU A 26 -4.02 -13.77 22.13
N GLU A 27 -5.08 -14.32 21.54
CA GLU A 27 -5.31 -15.78 21.48
C GLU A 27 -4.67 -16.43 20.23
N VAL A 28 -4.09 -15.61 19.33
CA VAL A 28 -3.56 -16.07 18.05
C VAL A 28 -2.05 -15.77 18.00
N ASP A 29 -1.22 -16.77 17.73
CA ASP A 29 0.19 -16.54 17.40
C ASP A 29 0.28 -15.95 15.98
N TRP A 30 0.56 -14.66 15.88
CA TRP A 30 0.54 -13.92 14.61
C TRP A 30 1.87 -13.23 14.31
N VAL A 31 2.11 -13.06 13.01
CA VAL A 31 3.29 -12.38 12.47
C VAL A 31 2.86 -11.40 11.38
N THR A 32 3.52 -10.24 11.36
CA THR A 32 3.41 -9.27 10.28
C THR A 32 4.79 -8.85 9.79
N PHE A 33 4.84 -8.24 8.61
CA PHE A 33 6.07 -7.75 8.02
C PHE A 33 5.90 -6.30 7.61
N GLY A 34 6.96 -5.53 7.80
CA GLY A 34 6.99 -4.13 7.40
C GLY A 34 8.41 -3.64 7.21
N VAL A 35 8.52 -2.54 6.50
CA VAL A 35 9.77 -1.81 6.28
C VAL A 35 9.75 -0.56 7.16
N ILE A 36 10.88 -0.26 7.80
CA ILE A 36 11.05 0.95 8.60
C ILE A 36 11.13 2.16 7.65
N LEU A 37 10.02 2.87 7.49
CA LEU A 37 9.95 4.05 6.62
C LEU A 37 10.41 5.33 7.29
N LYS A 38 10.20 5.47 8.60
CA LYS A 38 10.63 6.65 9.36
C LYS A 38 10.90 6.25 10.79
N LYS A 39 11.91 6.88 11.38
CA LYS A 39 12.27 6.72 12.80
C LYS A 39 12.13 8.05 13.51
N ILE A 40 11.63 8.02 14.74
CA ILE A 40 11.54 9.19 15.61
C ILE A 40 12.00 8.73 17.00
N THR A 41 12.87 9.49 17.65
CA THR A 41 13.39 9.18 18.99
C THR A 41 13.04 10.28 19.98
N PRO A 42 11.77 10.41 20.37
CA PRO A 42 11.36 11.41 21.34
C PRO A 42 11.81 11.05 22.77
N GLN A 43 11.86 12.07 23.62
CA GLN A 43 11.93 11.90 25.07
C GLN A 43 10.52 11.91 25.65
N SER A 44 10.25 10.99 26.57
CA SER A 44 8.96 10.93 27.27
C SER A 44 8.81 12.12 28.20
N CYS A 45 7.76 12.92 28.01
CA CYS A 45 7.45 14.06 28.88
C CYS A 45 7.18 13.64 30.34
N ASN A 46 6.64 12.43 30.54
CA ASN A 46 6.19 11.98 31.86
C ASN A 46 7.30 11.31 32.68
N SER A 47 8.27 10.68 32.02
CA SER A 47 9.29 9.85 32.67
C SER A 47 10.72 10.27 32.38
N GLY A 48 10.94 11.21 31.46
CA GLY A 48 12.26 11.59 30.96
C GLY A 48 12.97 10.50 30.13
N LYS A 49 12.43 9.28 30.06
CA LYS A 49 13.03 8.15 29.36
C LYS A 49 12.90 8.31 27.84
N THR A 50 13.98 8.02 27.12
CA THR A 50 13.98 7.98 25.65
C THR A 50 13.27 6.72 25.17
N PHE A 51 12.53 6.86 24.07
CA PHE A 51 11.92 5.74 23.37
C PHE A 51 12.03 5.96 21.87
N SER A 52 11.78 4.92 21.08
CA SER A 52 11.76 5.04 19.62
C SER A 52 10.39 4.72 19.06
N ILE A 53 10.01 5.45 18.01
CA ILE A 53 8.83 5.20 17.22
C ILE A 53 9.29 4.88 15.80
N TRP A 54 8.91 3.71 15.31
CA TRP A 54 9.13 3.30 13.93
C TRP A 54 7.81 3.35 13.17
N ARG A 55 7.78 4.09 12.06
CA ARG A 55 6.66 4.05 11.13
C ARG A 55 6.91 2.95 10.11
N LEU A 56 6.03 1.97 10.09
CA LEU A 56 6.13 0.75 9.28
C LEU A 56 5.11 0.76 8.14
N ASN A 57 5.50 0.18 7.01
CA ASN A 57 4.62 -0.09 5.87
C ASN A 57 5.10 -1.36 5.13
N ASP A 58 4.20 -2.10 4.50
CA ASP A 58 4.51 -3.36 3.80
C ASP A 58 4.89 -3.18 2.33
N LEU A 59 5.05 -1.93 1.85
CA LEU A 59 5.30 -1.54 0.46
C LEU A 59 4.25 -2.04 -0.54
N ARG A 60 3.07 -2.46 -0.06
CA ARG A 60 1.92 -2.85 -0.88
C ARG A 60 0.87 -1.76 -0.83
N ASP A 61 0.37 -1.47 0.37
CA ASP A 61 -0.60 -0.40 0.61
C ASP A 61 0.07 0.79 1.27
N LEU A 62 0.60 1.69 0.44
CA LEU A 62 1.30 2.91 0.87
C LEU A 62 0.37 3.95 1.53
N THR A 63 -0.91 3.65 1.74
CA THR A 63 -1.85 4.52 2.46
C THR A 63 -1.97 4.17 3.94
N ARG A 64 -1.72 2.91 4.31
CA ARG A 64 -1.88 2.41 5.68
C ARG A 64 -0.52 2.30 6.36
N TYR A 65 -0.37 2.95 7.51
CA TYR A 65 0.87 2.92 8.28
C TYR A 65 0.61 2.37 9.67
N VAL A 66 1.62 1.70 10.22
CA VAL A 66 1.61 1.23 11.61
C VAL A 66 2.75 1.87 12.36
N SER A 67 2.46 2.42 13.53
CA SER A 67 3.43 3.07 14.41
C SER A 67 3.82 2.09 15.50
N LEU A 68 5.07 1.64 15.47
CA LEU A 68 5.64 0.71 16.44
C LEU A 68 6.46 1.49 17.49
N PHE A 69 6.08 1.33 18.75
CA PHE A 69 6.74 1.95 19.90
C PHE A 69 7.69 0.96 20.57
N LEU A 70 8.95 1.37 20.67
CA LEU A 70 10.02 0.63 21.33
C LEU A 70 10.38 1.33 22.63
N PHE A 71 10.19 0.65 23.74
CA PHE A 71 10.48 1.16 25.08
C PHE A 71 11.61 0.36 25.74
N GLY A 72 12.24 0.95 26.77
CA GLY A 72 13.15 0.23 27.67
C GLY A 72 14.28 -0.51 26.95
N GLU A 73 14.38 -1.82 27.19
CA GLU A 73 15.42 -2.68 26.62
C GLU A 73 15.31 -2.81 25.10
N VAL A 74 14.08 -2.93 24.58
CA VAL A 74 13.81 -2.98 23.12
C VAL A 74 14.35 -1.74 22.43
N HIS A 75 14.14 -0.57 23.04
CA HIS A 75 14.72 0.68 22.53
C HIS A 75 16.24 0.61 22.52
N LYS A 76 16.87 0.28 23.66
CA LYS A 76 18.35 0.28 23.80
C LYS A 76 19.04 -0.64 22.78
N GLU A 77 18.46 -1.80 22.50
CA GLU A 77 19.04 -2.77 21.58
C GLU A 77 18.81 -2.41 20.11
N LEU A 78 17.61 -1.95 19.75
CA LEU A 78 17.19 -1.87 18.36
C LEU A 78 17.16 -0.44 17.80
N TRP A 79 17.26 0.62 18.59
CA TRP A 79 17.08 1.99 18.08
C TRP A 79 18.05 2.39 16.96
N LYS A 80 19.22 1.74 16.85
CA LYS A 80 20.21 2.00 15.81
C LYS A 80 19.91 1.33 14.46
N THR A 81 18.91 0.44 14.39
CA THR A 81 18.52 -0.23 13.13
C THR A 81 18.24 0.79 12.02
N GLU A 82 18.74 0.54 10.81
CA GLU A 82 18.68 1.51 9.72
C GLU A 82 17.26 1.70 9.16
N GLN A 83 16.98 2.89 8.65
CA GLN A 83 15.76 3.15 7.88
C GLN A 83 15.83 2.38 6.56
N GLY A 84 14.72 1.78 6.12
CA GLY A 84 14.70 0.88 4.98
C GLY A 84 14.91 -0.59 5.34
N THR A 85 15.13 -0.91 6.62
CA THR A 85 15.21 -2.30 7.08
C THR A 85 13.84 -2.97 7.03
N VAL A 86 13.77 -4.16 6.44
CA VAL A 86 12.64 -5.10 6.51
C VAL A 86 12.67 -5.81 7.85
N ILE A 87 11.56 -5.73 8.57
CA ILE A 87 11.37 -6.38 9.86
C ILE A 87 10.14 -7.28 9.83
N GLY A 88 10.24 -8.43 10.49
CA GLY A 88 9.13 -9.25 10.95
C GLY A 88 8.78 -8.86 12.38
N LEU A 89 7.50 -8.62 12.64
CA LEU A 89 6.97 -8.28 13.94
C LEU A 89 6.05 -9.41 14.40
N LEU A 90 6.32 -9.93 15.60
CA LEU A 90 5.63 -11.09 16.16
C LEU A 90 4.86 -10.69 17.42
N ASN A 91 3.59 -11.08 17.54
CA ASN A 91 2.76 -10.91 18.74
C ASN A 91 2.97 -9.57 19.45
N ALA A 92 2.83 -8.48 18.70
CA ALA A 92 2.95 -7.13 19.23
C ALA A 92 1.71 -6.74 20.04
N ASN A 93 1.90 -5.88 21.03
CA ASN A 93 0.83 -5.47 21.94
C ASN A 93 0.11 -4.23 21.37
N PRO A 94 -1.20 -4.30 21.14
CA PRO A 94 -2.05 -3.16 20.84
C PRO A 94 -1.84 -2.00 21.81
N MET A 95 -1.70 -0.78 21.28
CA MET A 95 -1.76 0.44 22.08
C MET A 95 -2.97 1.27 21.70
N LYS A 96 -3.47 2.06 22.65
CA LYS A 96 -4.50 3.06 22.36
C LYS A 96 -3.97 4.02 21.29
N PRO A 97 -4.75 4.28 20.22
CA PRO A 97 -4.37 5.27 19.23
C PRO A 97 -4.25 6.64 19.90
N LYS A 98 -3.40 7.50 19.34
CA LYS A 98 -3.29 8.88 19.82
C LYS A 98 -4.57 9.62 19.44
N ASP A 99 -5.11 10.43 20.35
CA ASP A 99 -6.37 11.14 20.16
C ASP A 99 -6.44 11.85 18.79
N GLY A 100 -7.46 11.51 18.00
CA GLY A 100 -7.68 12.06 16.66
C GLY A 100 -6.89 11.40 15.51
N SER A 101 -6.08 10.37 15.79
CA SER A 101 -5.39 9.60 14.75
C SER A 101 -6.00 8.21 14.57
N ASP A 102 -6.19 7.82 13.31
CA ASP A 102 -6.70 6.50 12.91
C ASP A 102 -5.54 5.50 12.65
N GLU A 103 -4.33 5.88 13.06
CA GLU A 103 -3.13 5.07 12.90
C GLU A 103 -3.07 3.96 13.94
N VAL A 104 -2.67 2.77 13.51
CA VAL A 104 -2.51 1.62 14.39
C VAL A 104 -1.21 1.77 15.17
N CYS A 105 -1.30 1.78 16.50
CA CYS A 105 -0.16 1.86 17.39
C CYS A 105 0.09 0.49 18.03
N LEU A 106 1.33 0.01 17.97
CA LEU A 106 1.76 -1.25 18.57
C LEU A 106 2.96 -1.01 19.49
N SER A 107 3.11 -1.82 20.52
CA SER A 107 4.33 -1.88 21.33
C SER A 107 4.86 -3.31 21.42
N ILE A 108 6.12 -3.42 21.84
CA ILE A 108 6.78 -4.69 22.06
C ILE A 108 7.38 -4.69 23.47
N ASP A 109 7.25 -5.84 24.13
CA ASP A 109 7.80 -6.19 25.42
C ASP A 109 9.23 -6.76 25.34
N HIS A 110 9.53 -7.59 24.34
CA HIS A 110 10.82 -8.28 24.21
C HIS A 110 11.49 -8.07 22.83
N PRO A 111 12.81 -7.77 22.77
CA PRO A 111 13.55 -7.60 21.52
C PRO A 111 13.42 -8.76 20.51
N GLN A 112 13.28 -10.00 20.97
CA GLN A 112 13.17 -11.21 20.14
C GLN A 112 11.88 -11.27 19.31
N LYS A 113 10.86 -10.47 19.66
CA LYS A 113 9.64 -10.29 18.87
C LYS A 113 9.84 -9.44 17.63
N ILE A 114 11.02 -8.84 17.46
CA ILE A 114 11.47 -8.23 16.21
C ILE A 114 12.43 -9.19 15.52
N LEU A 115 12.16 -9.47 14.25
CA LEU A 115 13.01 -10.22 13.36
C LEU A 115 13.55 -9.28 12.29
N ILE A 116 14.83 -8.92 12.35
CA ILE A 116 15.49 -8.18 11.26
C ILE A 116 15.72 -9.16 10.09
N MET A 117 15.24 -8.79 8.89
CA MET A 117 15.32 -9.64 7.70
C MET A 117 16.38 -9.15 6.70
N GLY A 118 16.60 -7.83 6.61
CA GLY A 118 17.53 -7.23 5.66
C GLY A 118 17.04 -5.86 5.20
N GLU A 119 17.57 -5.38 4.08
CA GLU A 119 17.22 -4.07 3.49
C GLU A 119 16.16 -4.21 2.40
N ALA A 120 15.27 -3.21 2.30
CA ALA A 120 14.25 -3.14 1.26
C ALA A 120 14.82 -2.48 0.00
N LEU A 121 15.27 -3.31 -0.96
CA LEU A 121 15.83 -2.84 -2.24
C LEU A 121 14.82 -2.03 -3.07
N ASP A 122 13.54 -2.37 -2.97
CA ASP A 122 12.48 -1.73 -3.76
C ASP A 122 11.90 -0.47 -3.10
N LEU A 123 12.41 -0.07 -1.92
CA LEU A 123 11.98 1.15 -1.27
C LEU A 123 12.54 2.37 -2.02
N GLY A 124 11.67 3.12 -2.68
CA GLY A 124 12.07 4.30 -3.46
C GLY A 124 11.17 5.52 -3.26
N THR A 125 11.49 6.58 -4.00
CA THR A 125 10.68 7.80 -4.08
C THR A 125 10.10 7.97 -5.47
N CYS A 126 8.94 8.60 -5.55
CA CYS A 126 8.24 8.78 -6.81
C CYS A 126 9.06 9.60 -7.82
N LYS A 127 9.22 9.06 -9.03
CA LYS A 127 10.00 9.66 -10.13
C LYS A 127 9.38 10.93 -10.76
N ALA A 128 8.13 11.24 -10.41
CA ALA A 128 7.45 12.42 -10.95
C ALA A 128 7.92 13.72 -10.30
N LYS A 129 7.69 14.84 -10.99
CA LYS A 129 7.84 16.19 -10.44
C LYS A 129 6.48 16.74 -10.05
N LYS A 130 6.45 17.46 -8.94
CA LYS A 130 5.30 18.26 -8.49
C LYS A 130 5.06 19.42 -9.48
N LYS A 131 3.89 20.04 -9.40
CA LYS A 131 3.54 21.20 -10.24
C LYS A 131 4.51 22.39 -10.08
N ASN A 132 5.15 22.51 -8.92
CA ASN A 132 6.16 23.53 -8.64
C ASN A 132 7.57 23.18 -9.19
N GLY A 133 7.71 22.10 -9.95
CA GLY A 133 8.98 21.66 -10.53
C GLY A 133 9.88 20.82 -9.61
N GLN A 134 9.58 20.76 -8.30
CA GLN A 134 10.36 19.96 -7.34
C GLN A 134 10.08 18.45 -7.48
N PRO A 135 11.03 17.57 -7.13
CA PRO A 135 10.80 16.12 -7.14
C PRO A 135 9.70 15.73 -6.14
N CYS A 136 8.95 14.68 -6.48
CA CYS A 136 7.98 14.11 -5.57
C CYS A 136 8.69 13.38 -4.43
N THR A 137 8.22 13.61 -3.20
CA THR A 137 8.80 13.02 -1.98
C THR A 137 8.02 11.81 -1.47
N GLN A 138 7.00 11.38 -2.22
CA GLN A 138 6.17 10.24 -1.81
C GLN A 138 6.92 8.93 -2.03
N THR A 139 6.87 8.07 -1.01
CA THR A 139 7.43 6.72 -1.05
C THR A 139 6.68 5.86 -2.06
N VAL A 140 7.42 5.03 -2.78
CA VAL A 140 6.89 4.06 -3.75
C VAL A 140 7.63 2.73 -3.63
N ASN A 141 7.00 1.68 -4.11
CA ASN A 141 7.64 0.39 -4.34
C ASN A 141 8.12 0.36 -5.79
N LEU A 142 9.43 0.37 -6.01
CA LEU A 142 10.04 0.44 -7.34
C LEU A 142 9.74 -0.78 -8.21
N ASN A 143 9.58 -1.96 -7.59
CA ASN A 143 9.24 -3.19 -8.31
C ASN A 143 7.79 -3.16 -8.84
N ASP A 144 6.86 -2.55 -8.10
CA ASP A 144 5.44 -2.50 -8.48
C ASP A 144 5.12 -1.26 -9.34
N CYS A 145 5.60 -0.08 -8.94
CA CYS A 145 5.37 1.17 -9.68
C CYS A 145 6.35 2.30 -9.28
N GLU A 146 7.03 2.90 -10.27
CA GLU A 146 7.90 4.08 -10.06
C GLU A 146 7.13 5.38 -9.68
N TYR A 147 5.80 5.35 -9.69
CA TYR A 147 4.95 6.53 -9.48
C TYR A 147 3.97 6.34 -8.31
N CYS A 148 3.81 7.39 -7.49
CA CYS A 148 2.86 7.36 -6.38
C CYS A 148 1.40 7.44 -6.87
N GLN A 149 0.47 7.14 -5.97
CA GLN A 149 -0.98 7.12 -6.26
C GLN A 149 -1.54 8.42 -6.86
N TYR A 150 -0.91 9.57 -6.56
CA TYR A 150 -1.29 10.86 -7.15
C TYR A 150 -0.79 11.00 -8.60
N HIS A 151 0.45 10.58 -8.87
CA HIS A 151 1.08 10.78 -10.18
C HIS A 151 0.81 9.65 -11.17
N ILE A 152 0.43 8.46 -10.69
CA ILE A 152 0.12 7.31 -11.55
C ILE A 152 -1.02 7.61 -12.52
N GLN A 153 -2.04 8.38 -12.11
CA GLN A 153 -3.15 8.76 -12.98
C GLN A 153 -2.69 9.64 -14.15
N ALA A 154 -1.80 10.60 -13.88
CA ALA A 154 -1.25 11.47 -14.91
C ALA A 154 -0.37 10.68 -15.89
N GLN A 155 0.42 9.72 -15.39
CA GLN A 155 1.24 8.86 -16.24
C GLN A 155 0.40 7.89 -17.07
N TYR A 156 -0.64 7.31 -16.47
CA TYR A 156 -1.58 6.46 -17.19
C TYR A 156 -2.24 7.20 -18.35
N LYS A 157 -2.71 8.44 -18.13
CA LYS A 157 -3.26 9.30 -19.20
C LYS A 157 -2.26 9.61 -20.30
N LYS A 158 -1.00 9.90 -19.95
CA LYS A 158 0.07 10.17 -20.92
C LYS A 158 0.41 8.94 -21.76
N LEU A 159 0.45 7.77 -21.13
CA LEU A 159 0.72 6.50 -21.82
C LEU A 159 -0.45 6.05 -22.67
N SER A 160 -1.69 6.19 -22.19
CA SER A 160 -2.88 5.86 -22.97
C SER A 160 -2.99 6.74 -24.20
N ALA A 161 -2.69 8.04 -24.12
CA ALA A 161 -2.70 8.95 -25.27
C ALA A 161 -1.79 8.50 -26.42
N ARG A 162 -0.75 7.72 -26.13
CA ARG A 162 0.20 7.20 -27.13
C ARG A 162 -0.21 5.84 -27.71
N ARG A 163 -1.26 5.21 -27.19
CA ARG A 163 -1.74 3.89 -27.63
C ARG A 163 -3.21 3.97 -28.03
N ALA A 164 -3.49 3.91 -29.33
CA ALA A 164 -4.84 3.99 -29.89
C ALA A 164 -5.80 2.96 -29.26
N ASP A 165 -5.33 1.74 -28.98
CA ASP A 165 -6.15 0.68 -28.38
C ASP A 165 -6.64 0.99 -26.96
N LEU A 166 -5.93 1.84 -26.21
CA LEU A 166 -6.31 2.25 -24.86
C LEU A 166 -7.14 3.54 -24.83
N GLN A 167 -7.27 4.25 -25.95
CA GLN A 167 -8.08 5.46 -26.06
C GLN A 167 -9.57 5.16 -26.00
N SER A 168 -10.02 4.05 -26.59
CA SER A 168 -11.44 3.68 -26.69
C SER A 168 -12.08 3.38 -25.32
N THR A 169 -11.28 3.01 -24.31
CA THR A 169 -11.79 2.65 -22.97
C THR A 169 -11.78 3.82 -21.98
N PHE A 170 -11.16 4.96 -22.34
CA PHE A 170 -10.86 6.04 -21.38
C PHE A 170 -11.67 7.34 -21.60
N SER A 171 -12.71 7.34 -22.41
CA SER A 171 -13.57 8.52 -22.64
C SER A 171 -14.43 8.96 -21.41
N GLY A 172 -14.17 8.44 -20.21
CA GLY A 172 -15.08 8.60 -19.06
C GLY A 172 -14.44 8.76 -17.68
N GLY A 173 -13.14 9.04 -17.56
CA GLY A 173 -12.52 9.48 -16.29
C GLY A 173 -12.59 8.52 -15.09
N ARG A 174 -13.08 7.29 -15.27
CA ARG A 174 -13.21 6.29 -14.20
C ARG A 174 -12.17 5.20 -14.37
N ILE A 175 -11.46 4.91 -13.28
CA ILE A 175 -10.62 3.72 -13.13
C ILE A 175 -11.54 2.49 -13.33
N PRO A 176 -11.19 1.51 -14.18
CA PRO A 176 -11.98 0.28 -14.29
C PRO A 176 -11.92 -0.43 -12.94
N LYS A 177 -12.99 -0.33 -12.15
CA LYS A 177 -13.19 -1.21 -11.01
C LYS A 177 -13.32 -2.62 -11.59
N ARG A 178 -12.27 -3.42 -11.48
CA ARG A 178 -12.38 -4.87 -11.66
C ARG A 178 -13.49 -5.32 -10.73
N PHE A 179 -14.55 -5.90 -11.29
CA PHE A 179 -15.71 -6.48 -10.60
C PHE A 179 -16.69 -5.48 -9.96
N ALA A 180 -17.56 -4.89 -10.77
CA ALA A 180 -18.91 -4.55 -10.30
C ALA A 180 -19.90 -4.49 -11.46
N ARG A 181 -20.97 -5.29 -11.31
CA ARG A 181 -22.20 -5.36 -12.11
C ARG A 181 -22.16 -6.27 -13.34
N LYS A 182 -22.92 -7.38 -13.22
CA LYS A 182 -23.70 -8.00 -14.30
C LYS A 182 -24.22 -6.88 -15.21
N GLY A 183 -23.59 -6.71 -16.35
CA GLY A 183 -24.00 -5.81 -17.41
C GLY A 183 -23.97 -6.61 -18.70
N THR A 184 -25.02 -6.42 -19.50
CA THR A 184 -25.33 -7.01 -20.81
C THR A 184 -24.12 -7.44 -21.63
N SER A 185 -24.27 -8.60 -22.29
CA SER A 185 -23.20 -9.28 -23.02
C SER A 185 -22.55 -8.37 -24.07
N LEU A 186 -21.26 -8.60 -24.35
CA LEU A 186 -20.48 -7.82 -25.32
C LEU A 186 -21.15 -7.75 -26.70
N ARG A 187 -21.90 -8.82 -27.04
CA ARG A 187 -22.71 -8.95 -28.25
C ARG A 187 -23.84 -7.92 -28.33
N GLU A 188 -24.46 -7.60 -27.20
CA GLU A 188 -25.61 -6.70 -27.12
C GLU A 188 -25.21 -5.22 -27.26
N ARG A 189 -23.98 -4.87 -26.86
CA ARG A 189 -23.42 -3.53 -27.05
C ARG A 189 -22.92 -3.28 -28.47
N LEU A 190 -22.42 -4.31 -29.15
CA LEU A 190 -21.92 -4.19 -30.52
C LEU A 190 -23.05 -4.09 -31.56
N CYS A 191 -24.27 -4.52 -31.22
CA CYS A 191 -25.41 -4.55 -32.14
C CYS A 191 -26.32 -3.31 -32.07
N GLN A 192 -26.08 -2.34 -31.18
CA GLN A 192 -26.94 -1.15 -31.07
C GLN A 192 -26.48 0.03 -31.93
N ASP A 193 -25.17 0.23 -32.09
CA ASP A 193 -24.64 1.33 -32.88
C ASP A 193 -23.91 0.76 -34.09
N GLY A 194 -24.54 0.89 -35.26
CA GLY A 194 -24.00 0.40 -36.52
C GLY A 194 -22.53 0.76 -36.68
N PHE A 195 -21.69 -0.25 -36.96
CA PHE A 195 -20.27 -0.03 -37.17
C PHE A 195 -20.02 0.69 -38.50
N TYR A 196 -19.01 1.55 -38.52
CA TYR A 196 -18.54 2.29 -39.69
C TYR A 196 -17.19 1.71 -40.11
N TYR A 197 -17.09 1.26 -41.36
CA TYR A 197 -15.83 0.79 -41.95
C TYR A 197 -15.72 1.32 -43.37
N GLY A 198 -14.56 1.88 -43.73
CA GLY A 198 -14.32 2.40 -45.08
C GLY A 198 -15.15 3.63 -45.47
N GLY A 199 -15.66 4.41 -44.50
CA GLY A 199 -16.43 5.63 -44.78
C GLY A 199 -17.94 5.43 -44.98
N VAL A 200 -18.46 4.21 -44.78
CA VAL A 200 -19.89 3.88 -44.97
C VAL A 200 -20.45 3.21 -43.72
N SER A 201 -21.72 3.49 -43.38
CA SER A 201 -22.37 2.87 -42.22
C SER A 201 -22.93 1.50 -42.55
N SER A 202 -22.91 0.57 -41.60
CA SER A 202 -23.52 -0.77 -41.77
C SER A 202 -25.01 -0.73 -42.15
N ALA A 203 -25.75 0.31 -41.72
CA ALA A 203 -27.16 0.50 -42.09
C ALA A 203 -27.36 0.82 -43.60
N SER A 204 -26.40 1.49 -44.24
CA SER A 204 -26.50 1.85 -45.67
C SER A 204 -26.07 0.71 -46.60
N TYR A 205 -25.20 -0.20 -46.14
CA TYR A 205 -24.85 -1.42 -46.88
C TYR A 205 -25.99 -2.43 -46.94
N ALA A 206 -26.77 -2.56 -45.85
CA ALA A 206 -27.91 -3.47 -45.78
C ALA A 206 -29.10 -3.04 -46.67
N ALA A 207 -29.20 -1.75 -47.02
CA ALA A 207 -30.25 -1.22 -47.89
C ALA A 207 -29.90 -1.30 -49.40
N SER A 208 -28.70 -1.82 -49.73
CA SER A 208 -28.19 -1.93 -51.11
C SER A 208 -28.14 -3.37 -51.65
N MET A 209 -28.68 -4.34 -50.89
CA MET A 209 -29.00 -5.69 -51.38
C MET A 209 -30.51 -5.83 -51.55
#